data_AF-A0A2N2BRL5-F1
#
_entry.id   AF-A0A2N2BRL5-F1
#
_cell.length_a   1.000
_cell.length_b   1.000
_cell.length_c   1.000
_cell.angle_alpha   90.00
_cell.angle_beta   90.00
_cell.angle_gamma   90.00
#
_symmetry.space_group_name_H-M   'P 1'
#
loop_
_entity.id
_entity.type
_entity.pdbx_description
1 polymer ?
#
loop_
_entity_poly.entity_id
_entity_poly.type
_entity_poly.pdbx_seq_one_letter_code
_entity_poly.pdbx_strand_id
1 'polypeptide(L)'
;MKRGYIGVLTGLMMVMLVGCTNGVSYEAGSYVGSAQGKNGPIKVEVTFSENKIESVQVVSHKDDLDYATKAVEGMTESIIEKQRLDVDAVSGATLTSRGIVGAVAQCVTDAGADPQKLGFTSVAEKTDSQEVLITGLADEKIITGDEIKAMTPVTFEAISIDASGTQTPTSGKGVKLEDILAKYGESQKNYDAIVLNATDGYAIEIPREVLAIRDVIIAYEVNGAACDLRTVVPEERAMYWVKFLNKIEIKGAVTQVETENLAMLETAVLSCTPETYKYYDAIDQAVPTSQLLEKTGATKTETVDVAGMDGWARTENYDLYKNQYIKITGENAPMFIGPDLPEGMRMKDMLYNKLGKELLLSVSKAQEKYGTTVLNGKSGVAVDKIFQELKIREAARYKLTGADGYETEMTLEDLKKGILTLSDSGVDGVFEGSDAVSVKGLLFIKAVV
;
A
#
# COMPACT_ATOMS: atom_id res chain seq x y z
N MET A 1 26.73 -106.51 -9.85
CA MET A 1 25.58 -106.88 -8.98
C MET A 1 25.59 -105.90 -7.82
N LYS A 2 24.61 -105.05 -7.47
CA LYS A 2 23.15 -104.88 -7.67
C LYS A 2 22.89 -103.34 -7.64
N ARG A 3 22.16 -102.75 -8.60
CA ARG A 3 20.76 -102.25 -8.54
C ARG A 3 20.36 -101.39 -7.31
N GLY A 4 19.91 -100.15 -7.59
CA GLY A 4 18.71 -99.51 -6.99
C GLY A 4 18.87 -98.09 -6.41
N TYR A 5 18.45 -97.05 -7.16
CA TYR A 5 17.27 -96.16 -6.94
C TYR A 5 17.51 -94.92 -6.03
N ILE A 6 17.65 -93.73 -6.65
CA ILE A 6 16.68 -92.59 -6.71
C ILE A 6 16.44 -91.88 -5.36
N GLY A 7 16.89 -90.63 -5.29
CA GLY A 7 16.49 -89.62 -4.31
C GLY A 7 16.93 -88.25 -4.79
N VAL A 8 16.07 -87.56 -5.52
CA VAL A 8 16.22 -86.15 -5.91
C VAL A 8 16.02 -85.29 -4.66
N LEU A 9 17.02 -84.48 -4.29
CA LEU A 9 16.83 -83.35 -3.38
C LEU A 9 17.61 -82.15 -3.93
N THR A 10 16.90 -81.28 -4.63
CA THR A 10 17.35 -79.97 -5.09
C THR A 10 17.60 -79.06 -3.88
N GLY A 11 18.88 -78.84 -3.56
CA GLY A 11 19.30 -77.78 -2.65
C GLY A 11 19.21 -76.43 -3.33
N LEU A 12 18.10 -75.72 -3.12
CA LEU A 12 17.91 -74.32 -3.47
C LEU A 12 18.79 -73.48 -2.52
N MET A 13 19.89 -72.93 -3.03
CA MET A 13 20.72 -71.96 -2.33
C MET A 13 19.91 -70.67 -2.17
N MET A 14 19.32 -70.52 -0.98
CA MET A 14 18.55 -69.35 -0.57
C MET A 14 19.52 -68.16 -0.40
N VAL A 15 19.61 -67.33 -1.43
CA VAL A 15 20.21 -65.99 -1.34
C VAL A 15 19.36 -65.20 -0.36
N MET A 16 19.92 -64.87 0.80
CA MET A 16 19.34 -63.85 1.68
C MET A 16 19.40 -62.52 0.95
N LEU A 17 18.29 -62.11 0.35
CA LEU A 17 18.06 -60.71 0.01
C LEU A 17 17.95 -59.94 1.33
N VAL A 18 19.03 -59.27 1.73
CA VAL A 18 18.95 -58.11 2.60
C VAL A 18 18.23 -57.04 1.78
N GLY A 19 16.92 -56.95 1.95
CA GLY A 19 16.15 -55.81 1.48
C GLY A 19 16.53 -54.61 2.32
N CYS A 20 17.47 -53.80 1.85
CA CYS A 20 17.62 -52.43 2.33
C CYS A 20 16.35 -51.66 1.94
N THR A 21 15.36 -51.65 2.83
CA THR A 21 14.32 -50.63 2.81
C THR A 21 15.00 -49.32 3.17
N ASN A 22 14.99 -48.35 2.27
CA ASN A 22 15.40 -46.96 2.51
C ASN A 22 14.45 -46.30 3.53
N GLY A 23 14.48 -46.76 4.78
CA GLY A 23 13.76 -46.18 5.91
C GLY A 23 14.64 -45.19 6.66
N VAL A 24 14.03 -44.14 7.19
CA VAL A 24 14.68 -43.24 8.15
C VAL A 24 14.81 -44.00 9.48
N SER A 25 16.02 -44.05 10.04
CA SER A 25 16.29 -44.64 11.34
C SER A 25 16.50 -43.58 12.40
N TYR A 26 16.01 -43.80 13.61
CA TYR A 26 16.14 -42.90 14.76
C TYR A 26 16.87 -43.57 15.91
N GLU A 27 17.52 -42.79 16.76
CA GLU A 27 17.87 -43.20 18.11
C GLU A 27 16.58 -43.30 18.95
N ALA A 28 16.28 -44.49 19.46
CA ALA A 28 15.04 -44.73 20.19
C ALA A 28 15.05 -43.98 21.54
N GLY A 29 13.98 -43.25 21.84
CA GLY A 29 13.88 -42.42 23.02
C GLY A 29 12.81 -41.33 22.90
N SER A 30 12.65 -40.56 23.97
CA SER A 30 11.76 -39.39 24.01
C SER A 30 12.57 -38.11 24.01
N TYR A 31 12.24 -37.19 23.11
CA TYR A 31 12.97 -35.95 22.86
C TYR A 31 12.01 -34.77 22.92
N VAL A 32 12.46 -33.66 23.51
CA VAL A 32 11.67 -32.43 23.62
C VAL A 32 12.23 -31.38 22.68
N GLY A 33 11.43 -31.03 21.68
CA GLY A 33 11.72 -30.00 20.69
C GLY A 33 10.91 -28.75 20.95
N SER A 34 11.40 -27.63 20.43
CA SER A 34 10.72 -26.34 20.56
C SER A 34 10.84 -25.57 19.25
N ALA A 35 9.74 -24.97 18.82
CA ALA A 35 9.75 -24.04 17.69
C ALA A 35 8.67 -22.97 17.86
N GLN A 36 8.76 -21.89 17.09
CA GLN A 36 7.87 -20.75 17.23
C GLN A 36 6.49 -21.03 16.63
N GLY A 37 5.44 -20.79 17.43
CA GLY A 37 4.03 -20.74 17.01
C GLY A 37 3.53 -19.31 16.82
N LYS A 38 2.20 -19.12 16.74
CA LYS A 38 1.56 -17.83 16.43
C LYS A 38 1.85 -16.76 17.50
N ASN A 39 1.73 -17.11 18.77
CA ASN A 39 1.82 -16.19 19.91
C ASN A 39 3.03 -16.50 20.83
N GLY A 40 3.87 -17.47 20.47
CA GLY A 40 5.03 -17.86 21.27
C GLY A 40 5.55 -19.26 20.94
N PRO A 41 6.59 -19.71 21.67
CA PRO A 41 7.18 -21.02 21.45
C PRO A 41 6.18 -22.14 21.79
N ILE A 42 6.13 -23.14 20.92
CA ILE A 42 5.45 -24.41 21.10
C ILE A 42 6.51 -25.45 21.42
N LYS A 43 6.33 -26.16 22.53
CA LYS A 43 7.18 -27.29 22.93
C LYS A 43 6.45 -28.59 22.66
N VAL A 44 7.15 -29.56 22.10
CA VAL A 44 6.62 -30.86 21.73
C VAL A 44 7.55 -31.94 22.27
N GLU A 45 6.99 -32.96 22.89
CA GLU A 45 7.69 -34.20 23.22
C GLU A 45 7.35 -35.25 22.17
N VAL A 46 8.38 -35.85 21.58
CA VAL A 46 8.25 -36.87 20.53
C VAL A 46 8.96 -38.12 21.00
N THR A 47 8.27 -39.26 20.90
CA THR A 47 8.88 -40.58 21.18
C THR A 47 9.16 -41.31 19.87
N PHE A 48 10.40 -41.76 19.70
CA PHE A 48 10.83 -42.54 18.56
C PHE A 48 11.15 -43.98 18.97
N SER A 49 10.83 -44.91 18.08
CA SER A 49 11.51 -46.20 18.00
C SER A 49 12.56 -46.15 16.89
N GLU A 50 13.35 -47.22 16.71
CA GLU A 50 14.41 -47.26 15.69
C GLU A 50 13.96 -46.90 14.27
N ASN A 51 12.67 -47.06 13.94
CA ASN A 51 12.16 -46.88 12.59
C ASN A 51 10.83 -46.09 12.48
N LYS A 52 10.32 -45.51 13.57
CA LYS A 52 9.04 -44.76 13.53
C LYS A 52 8.92 -43.69 14.62
N ILE A 53 8.12 -42.66 14.31
CA ILE A 53 7.57 -41.69 15.26
C ILE A 53 6.38 -42.36 15.96
N GLU A 54 6.49 -42.64 17.25
CA GLU A 54 5.45 -43.35 18.01
C GLU A 54 4.41 -42.42 18.61
N SER A 55 4.83 -41.26 19.10
CA SER A 55 3.93 -40.26 19.66
C SER A 55 4.49 -38.85 19.50
N VAL A 56 3.59 -37.88 19.43
CA VAL A 56 3.86 -36.44 19.39
C VAL A 56 2.91 -35.78 20.36
N GLN A 57 3.43 -35.13 21.40
CA GLN A 57 2.64 -34.50 22.45
C GLN A 57 3.04 -33.04 22.61
N VAL A 58 2.10 -32.11 22.50
CA VAL A 58 2.37 -30.68 22.74
C VAL A 58 2.39 -30.42 24.24
N VAL A 59 3.56 -30.07 24.76
CA VAL A 59 3.85 -29.89 26.20
C VAL A 59 3.51 -28.48 26.69
N SER A 60 3.68 -27.47 25.84
CA SER A 60 3.32 -26.08 26.16
C SER A 60 3.20 -25.22 24.92
N HIS A 61 2.28 -24.25 24.90
CA HIS A 61 2.18 -23.20 23.89
C HIS A 61 1.64 -21.89 24.49
N LYS A 62 1.76 -20.78 23.75
CA LYS A 62 1.15 -19.48 24.09
C LYS A 62 0.01 -19.07 23.15
N ASP A 63 -0.34 -19.94 22.20
CA ASP A 63 -1.35 -19.68 21.17
C ASP A 63 -2.78 -19.75 21.72
N ASP A 64 -3.69 -19.03 21.06
CA ASP A 64 -5.12 -18.96 21.39
C ASP A 64 -5.75 -20.36 21.46
N LEU A 65 -6.44 -20.68 22.56
CA LEU A 65 -6.91 -22.05 22.87
C LEU A 65 -7.76 -22.70 21.77
N ASP A 66 -8.65 -21.95 21.12
CA ASP A 66 -9.55 -22.48 20.09
C ASP A 66 -8.83 -22.87 18.80
N TYR A 67 -7.75 -22.16 18.46
CA TYR A 67 -6.92 -22.44 17.27
C TYR A 67 -5.83 -23.46 17.59
N ALA A 68 -5.28 -23.39 18.80
CA ALA A 68 -4.27 -24.31 19.28
C ALA A 68 -4.80 -25.75 19.36
N THR A 69 -6.00 -25.97 19.91
CA THR A 69 -6.57 -27.32 20.05
C THR A 69 -6.70 -28.02 18.69
N LYS A 70 -7.26 -27.33 17.68
CA LYS A 70 -7.44 -27.91 16.33
C LYS A 70 -6.12 -28.19 15.61
N ALA A 71 -5.14 -27.30 15.75
CA ALA A 71 -3.81 -27.51 15.19
C ALA A 71 -3.06 -28.64 15.91
N VAL A 72 -3.15 -28.72 17.24
CA VAL A 72 -2.52 -29.77 18.04
C VAL A 72 -3.04 -31.14 17.59
N GLU A 73 -4.36 -31.35 17.58
CA GLU A 73 -4.94 -32.64 17.18
C GLU A 73 -4.63 -32.97 15.72
N GLY A 74 -4.96 -32.09 14.78
CA GLY A 74 -4.80 -32.37 13.34
C GLY A 74 -3.35 -32.59 12.90
N MET A 75 -2.39 -31.85 13.47
CA MET A 75 -0.99 -31.97 13.10
C MET A 75 -0.33 -33.20 13.73
N THR A 76 -0.60 -33.48 15.01
CA THR A 76 -0.02 -34.65 15.69
C THR A 76 -0.49 -35.95 15.06
N GLU A 77 -1.79 -36.08 14.76
CA GLU A 77 -2.35 -37.22 14.05
C GLU A 77 -1.73 -37.38 12.66
N SER A 78 -1.66 -36.30 11.88
CA SER A 78 -1.12 -36.35 10.51
C SER A 78 0.35 -36.77 10.47
N ILE A 79 1.17 -36.29 11.42
CA ILE A 79 2.60 -36.63 11.50
C ILE A 79 2.78 -38.10 11.87
N ILE A 80 2.01 -38.61 12.84
CA ILE A 80 2.08 -40.01 13.28
C ILE A 80 1.55 -40.94 12.18
N GLU A 81 0.45 -40.60 11.52
CA GLU A 81 -0.12 -41.44 10.46
C GLU A 81 0.79 -41.51 9.24
N LYS A 82 1.27 -40.35 8.77
CA LYS A 82 2.05 -40.27 7.53
C LYS A 82 3.53 -40.57 7.74
N GLN A 83 4.03 -40.51 8.97
CA GLN A 83 5.46 -40.63 9.32
C GLN A 83 6.30 -39.60 8.53
N ARG A 84 5.76 -38.40 8.39
CA ARG A 84 6.23 -37.35 7.48
C ARG A 84 5.98 -35.96 8.07
N LEU A 85 6.78 -34.99 7.61
CA LEU A 85 6.74 -33.59 8.05
C LEU A 85 6.23 -32.63 6.95
N ASP A 86 6.04 -33.10 5.72
CA ASP A 86 5.32 -32.40 4.63
C ASP A 86 3.80 -32.59 4.76
N VAL A 87 3.25 -32.23 5.92
CA VAL A 87 1.82 -32.34 6.21
C VAL A 87 1.12 -30.98 6.08
N ASP A 88 -0.11 -31.01 5.58
CA ASP A 88 -0.90 -29.80 5.36
C ASP A 88 -1.23 -29.10 6.67
N ALA A 89 -1.08 -27.77 6.69
CA ALA A 89 -1.42 -26.96 7.86
C ALA A 89 -2.94 -26.90 8.06
N VAL A 90 -3.39 -26.85 9.32
CA VAL A 90 -4.81 -26.70 9.65
C VAL A 90 -5.29 -25.30 9.29
N SER A 91 -6.39 -25.23 8.52
CA SER A 91 -6.99 -23.97 8.08
C SER A 91 -7.33 -23.07 9.28
N GLY A 92 -6.89 -21.81 9.23
CA GLY A 92 -7.05 -20.84 10.32
C GLY A 92 -6.05 -20.97 11.47
N ALA A 93 -5.17 -21.97 11.47
CA ALA A 93 -4.14 -22.20 12.49
C ALA A 93 -2.77 -22.51 11.87
N THR A 94 -2.45 -21.85 10.74
CA THR A 94 -1.27 -22.14 9.93
C THR A 94 0.06 -21.97 10.68
N LEU A 95 0.20 -20.90 11.46
CA LEU A 95 1.45 -20.62 12.20
C LEU A 95 1.66 -21.59 13.36
N THR A 96 0.59 -21.90 14.10
CA THR A 96 0.60 -22.94 15.14
C THR A 96 0.96 -24.30 14.53
N SER A 97 0.37 -24.63 13.36
CA SER A 97 0.65 -25.88 12.65
C SER A 97 2.12 -25.99 12.23
N ARG A 98 2.70 -24.92 11.69
CA ARG A 98 4.13 -24.87 11.32
C ARG A 98 5.04 -24.91 12.54
N GLY A 99 4.64 -24.29 13.66
CA GLY A 99 5.37 -24.38 14.92
C GLY A 99 5.44 -25.81 15.46
N ILE A 100 4.34 -26.57 15.38
CA ILE A 100 4.34 -27.99 15.76
C ILE A 100 5.30 -28.80 14.86
N VAL A 101 5.22 -28.63 13.53
CA VAL A 101 6.11 -29.33 12.58
C VAL A 101 7.58 -28.98 12.82
N GLY A 102 7.89 -27.71 13.08
CA GLY A 102 9.25 -27.27 13.41
C GLY A 102 9.78 -27.88 14.71
N ALA A 103 8.94 -27.98 15.75
CA ALA A 103 9.34 -28.59 17.02
C ALA A 103 9.60 -30.09 16.86
N VAL A 104 8.80 -30.79 16.04
CA VAL A 104 9.03 -32.21 15.71
C VAL A 104 10.29 -32.39 14.88
N ALA A 105 10.57 -31.49 13.92
CA ALA A 105 11.81 -31.53 13.13
C ALA A 105 13.06 -31.40 14.00
N GLN A 106 13.00 -30.58 15.05
CA GLN A 106 14.08 -30.53 16.06
C GLN A 106 14.24 -31.89 16.75
N CYS A 107 13.16 -32.50 17.24
CA CYS A 107 13.23 -33.84 17.85
C CYS A 107 13.80 -34.90 16.90
N VAL A 108 13.47 -34.84 15.61
CA VAL A 108 14.01 -35.75 14.58
C VAL A 108 15.53 -35.60 14.45
N THR A 109 16.01 -34.35 14.49
CA THR A 109 17.45 -34.05 14.47
C THR A 109 18.13 -34.57 15.73
N ASP A 110 17.52 -34.33 16.90
CA ASP A 110 18.06 -34.77 18.19
C ASP A 110 18.07 -36.30 18.33
N ALA A 111 17.15 -36.99 17.64
CA ALA A 111 17.12 -38.45 17.52
C ALA A 111 18.05 -39.00 16.40
N GLY A 112 18.99 -38.19 15.89
CA GLY A 112 20.03 -38.63 14.95
C GLY A 112 19.57 -38.82 13.51
N ALA A 113 18.38 -38.37 13.15
CA ALA A 113 17.83 -38.45 11.79
C ALA A 113 17.83 -37.08 11.10
N ASP A 114 17.70 -37.09 9.76
CA ASP A 114 17.61 -35.88 8.95
C ASP A 114 16.14 -35.54 8.64
N PRO A 115 15.58 -34.43 9.17
CA PRO A 115 14.19 -34.04 8.94
C PRO A 115 13.84 -33.88 7.46
N GLN A 116 14.80 -33.51 6.60
CA GLN A 116 14.53 -33.33 5.17
C GLN A 116 14.11 -34.64 4.49
N LYS A 117 14.59 -35.79 5.00
CA LYS A 117 14.18 -37.12 4.51
C LYS A 117 12.71 -37.43 4.81
N LEU A 118 12.10 -36.69 5.73
CA LEU A 118 10.67 -36.77 6.07
C LEU A 118 9.85 -35.70 5.33
N GLY A 119 10.42 -34.99 4.36
CA GLY A 119 9.73 -33.93 3.64
C GLY A 119 9.71 -32.58 4.39
N PHE A 120 10.48 -32.43 5.46
CA PHE A 120 10.62 -31.13 6.12
C PHE A 120 11.32 -30.15 5.17
N THR A 121 10.53 -29.26 4.57
CA THR A 121 11.05 -28.02 4.02
C THR A 121 11.15 -27.05 5.19
N SER A 122 12.35 -26.52 5.44
CA SER A 122 12.62 -25.59 6.54
C SER A 122 11.43 -24.68 6.80
N VAL A 123 10.89 -24.68 8.02
CA VAL A 123 10.08 -23.54 8.47
C VAL A 123 11.00 -22.35 8.23
N ALA A 124 10.54 -21.36 7.46
CA ALA A 124 11.31 -20.15 7.21
C ALA A 124 11.96 -19.74 8.53
N GLU A 125 13.30 -19.71 8.57
CA GLU A 125 13.98 -19.07 9.68
C GLU A 125 13.37 -17.69 9.78
N LYS A 126 12.68 -17.42 10.88
CA LYS A 126 12.40 -16.06 11.27
C LYS A 126 13.36 -15.75 12.39
N THR A 127 14.36 -14.95 12.03
CA THR A 127 14.81 -13.82 12.83
C THR A 127 13.69 -13.32 13.74
N ASP A 128 14.08 -12.92 14.95
CA ASP A 128 13.34 -12.25 16.04
C ASP A 128 12.57 -10.98 15.60
N SER A 129 11.89 -11.05 14.46
CA SER A 129 11.33 -9.95 13.69
C SER A 129 9.83 -9.93 13.90
N GLN A 130 9.38 -8.92 14.64
CA GLN A 130 7.99 -8.62 14.91
C GLN A 130 7.14 -8.64 13.63
N GLU A 131 5.93 -9.20 13.66
CA GLU A 131 5.03 -9.27 12.51
C GLU A 131 3.86 -8.29 12.64
N VAL A 132 3.39 -7.76 11.52
CA VAL A 132 2.17 -6.95 11.43
C VAL A 132 1.22 -7.60 10.44
N LEU A 133 0.02 -7.97 10.91
CA LEU A 133 -1.08 -8.47 10.09
C LEU A 133 -1.85 -7.30 9.47
N ILE A 134 -2.04 -7.32 8.16
CA ILE A 134 -2.84 -6.33 7.42
C ILE A 134 -4.12 -7.01 6.92
N THR A 135 -5.28 -6.55 7.40
CA THR A 135 -6.60 -7.08 7.04
C THR A 135 -7.47 -6.00 6.40
N GLY A 136 -8.59 -6.38 5.77
CA GLY A 136 -9.50 -5.45 5.09
C GLY A 136 -9.13 -5.15 3.63
N LEU A 137 -8.03 -5.75 3.15
CA LEU A 137 -7.68 -5.87 1.73
C LEU A 137 -8.44 -7.04 1.07
N ALA A 138 -8.26 -7.20 -0.24
CA ALA A 138 -8.79 -8.36 -0.98
C ALA A 138 -8.32 -9.70 -0.40
N ASP A 139 -7.05 -9.79 0.02
CA ASP A 139 -6.55 -10.89 0.86
C ASP A 139 -5.77 -10.33 2.05
N GLU A 140 -5.76 -11.09 3.15
CA GLU A 140 -4.91 -10.79 4.29
C GLU A 140 -3.42 -10.83 3.90
N LYS A 141 -2.65 -9.86 4.39
CA LYS A 141 -1.20 -9.77 4.19
C LYS A 141 -0.49 -9.78 5.54
N ILE A 142 0.73 -10.29 5.57
CA ILE A 142 1.61 -10.20 6.73
C ILE A 142 2.90 -9.55 6.26
N ILE A 143 3.37 -8.54 7.00
CA ILE A 143 4.67 -7.93 6.78
C ILE A 143 5.53 -8.05 8.04
N THR A 144 6.81 -8.38 7.87
CA THR A 144 7.74 -8.57 9.00
C THR A 144 8.51 -7.30 9.30
N GLY A 145 9.01 -7.17 10.52
CA GLY A 145 9.85 -6.06 10.94
C GLY A 145 11.16 -6.01 10.15
N ASP A 146 11.69 -7.15 9.72
CA ASP A 146 12.87 -7.20 8.86
C ASP A 146 12.55 -6.74 7.43
N GLU A 147 11.39 -7.14 6.90
CA GLU A 147 10.91 -6.63 5.61
C GLU A 147 10.72 -5.11 5.66
N ILE A 148 10.11 -4.59 6.72
CA ILE A 148 9.96 -3.13 6.93
C ILE A 148 11.34 -2.47 7.01
N LYS A 149 12.27 -2.98 7.82
CA LYS A 149 13.62 -2.41 7.96
C LYS A 149 14.44 -2.45 6.67
N ALA A 150 14.12 -3.35 5.74
CA ALA A 150 14.76 -3.46 4.43
C ALA A 150 14.20 -2.47 3.40
N MET A 151 13.05 -1.84 3.65
CA MET A 151 12.47 -0.81 2.77
C MET A 151 13.19 0.53 2.92
N THR A 152 12.98 1.43 1.96
CA THR A 152 13.52 2.80 2.02
C THR A 152 12.96 3.53 3.23
N PRO A 153 13.81 3.96 4.19
CA PRO A 153 13.34 4.57 5.40
C PRO A 153 13.10 6.07 5.26
N VAL A 154 12.21 6.59 6.09
CA VAL A 154 12.04 8.02 6.36
C VAL A 154 12.50 8.34 7.78
N THR A 155 13.09 9.53 7.96
CA THR A 155 13.35 10.11 9.28
C THR A 155 12.24 11.09 9.61
N PHE A 156 11.86 11.17 10.88
CA PHE A 156 10.88 12.14 11.35
C PHE A 156 11.39 12.89 12.59
N GLU A 157 10.94 14.13 12.71
CA GLU A 157 11.01 14.94 13.94
C GLU A 157 9.59 15.46 14.20
N ALA A 158 9.07 15.21 15.39
CA ALA A 158 7.69 15.54 15.73
C ALA A 158 7.53 15.82 17.23
N ILE A 159 6.45 16.51 17.60
CA ILE A 159 6.09 16.73 18.99
C ILE A 159 4.96 15.75 19.34
N SER A 160 5.27 14.77 20.19
CA SER A 160 4.26 13.87 20.74
C SER A 160 3.49 14.61 21.84
N ILE A 161 2.17 14.74 21.68
CA ILE A 161 1.28 15.35 22.68
C ILE A 161 0.41 14.26 23.29
N ASP A 162 0.62 13.97 24.58
CA ASP A 162 -0.14 12.96 25.29
C ASP A 162 -1.55 13.45 25.72
N ALA A 163 -2.33 12.56 26.37
CA ALA A 163 -3.68 12.89 26.82
C ALA A 163 -3.73 14.02 27.87
N SER A 164 -2.63 14.25 28.60
CA SER A 164 -2.49 15.34 29.57
C SER A 164 -2.06 16.66 28.92
N GLY A 165 -1.72 16.65 27.63
CA GLY A 165 -1.18 17.79 26.90
C GLY A 165 0.34 17.96 27.04
N THR A 166 1.02 17.00 27.65
CA THR A 166 2.48 17.03 27.79
C THR A 166 3.11 16.84 26.41
N GLN A 167 3.96 17.80 26.02
CA GLN A 167 4.64 17.83 24.74
C GLN A 167 6.04 17.24 24.87
N THR A 168 6.33 16.20 24.09
CA THR A 168 7.63 15.52 24.08
C THR A 168 8.21 15.57 22.68
N PRO A 169 9.28 16.35 22.43
CA PRO A 169 10.04 16.25 21.18
C PRO A 169 10.49 14.81 20.98
N THR A 170 10.18 14.27 19.82
CA THR A 170 10.46 12.88 19.47
C THR A 170 10.98 12.83 18.05
N SER A 171 12.07 12.11 17.83
CA SER A 171 12.60 11.86 16.49
C SER A 171 12.76 10.37 16.28
N GLY A 172 12.96 9.94 15.03
CA GLY A 172 13.16 8.53 14.76
C GLY A 172 13.21 8.19 13.29
N LYS A 173 13.14 6.89 13.04
CA LYS A 173 13.24 6.28 11.72
C LYS A 173 12.20 5.19 11.55
N GLY A 174 11.61 5.13 10.37
CA GLY A 174 10.56 4.17 10.04
C GLY A 174 10.31 4.10 8.54
N VAL A 175 9.20 3.48 8.16
CA VAL A 175 8.73 3.41 6.77
C VAL A 175 7.30 3.94 6.72
N LYS A 176 6.93 4.66 5.66
CA LYS A 176 5.55 5.13 5.51
C LYS A 176 4.63 3.94 5.27
N LEU A 177 3.46 3.96 5.90
CA LEU A 177 2.38 3.01 5.64
C LEU A 177 1.96 3.04 4.17
N GLU A 178 1.97 4.22 3.54
CA GLU A 178 1.77 4.37 2.10
C GLU A 178 2.72 3.48 1.29
N ASP A 179 4.02 3.49 1.60
CA ASP A 179 5.03 2.69 0.89
C ASP A 179 4.84 1.18 1.16
N ILE A 180 4.40 0.82 2.37
CA ILE A 180 4.07 -0.57 2.74
C ILE A 180 2.85 -1.06 1.96
N LEU A 181 1.80 -0.26 1.85
CA LEU A 181 0.59 -0.61 1.11
C LEU A 181 0.85 -0.63 -0.40
N ALA A 182 1.73 0.24 -0.91
CA ALA A 182 2.12 0.25 -2.31
C ALA A 182 2.76 -1.07 -2.77
N LYS A 183 3.44 -1.83 -1.87
CA LYS A 183 3.93 -3.20 -2.15
C LYS A 183 2.80 -4.15 -2.56
N TYR A 184 1.58 -3.89 -2.11
CA TYR A 184 0.39 -4.67 -2.41
C TYR A 184 -0.52 -4.02 -3.47
N GLY A 185 -0.07 -2.95 -4.12
CA GLY A 185 -0.87 -2.20 -5.09
C GLY A 185 -1.93 -1.28 -4.46
N GLU A 186 -1.78 -0.97 -3.17
CA GLU A 186 -2.77 -0.23 -2.38
C GLU A 186 -2.21 1.12 -1.93
N SER A 187 -3.09 2.03 -1.49
CA SER A 187 -2.73 3.33 -0.93
C SER A 187 -3.58 3.61 0.30
N GLN A 188 -2.99 4.14 1.37
CA GLN A 188 -3.74 4.45 2.60
C GLN A 188 -4.86 5.46 2.34
N LYS A 189 -4.68 6.30 1.30
CA LYS A 189 -5.61 7.35 0.89
C LYS A 189 -6.88 6.83 0.22
N ASN A 190 -6.90 5.56 -0.16
CA ASN A 190 -8.04 4.93 -0.81
C ASN A 190 -9.06 4.36 0.18
N TYR A 191 -8.92 4.59 1.48
CA TYR A 191 -9.77 3.96 2.50
C TYR A 191 -10.45 4.99 3.40
N ASP A 192 -11.62 4.63 3.93
CA ASP A 192 -12.42 5.50 4.79
C ASP A 192 -11.81 5.60 6.20
N ALA A 193 -11.16 4.54 6.65
CA ALA A 193 -10.37 4.55 7.87
C ALA A 193 -9.35 3.40 7.91
N ILE A 194 -8.38 3.52 8.82
CA ILE A 194 -7.44 2.45 9.16
C ILE A 194 -7.40 2.32 10.68
N VAL A 195 -7.67 1.12 11.18
CA VAL A 195 -7.58 0.78 12.60
C VAL A 195 -6.22 0.17 12.90
N LEU A 196 -5.49 0.82 13.81
CA LEU A 196 -4.20 0.37 14.31
C LEU A 196 -4.40 -0.39 15.61
N ASN A 197 -3.87 -1.61 15.71
CA ASN A 197 -4.03 -2.48 16.86
C ASN A 197 -2.66 -2.87 17.44
N ALA A 198 -2.59 -2.89 18.76
CA ALA A 198 -1.41 -3.29 19.52
C ALA A 198 -1.58 -4.68 20.14
N THR A 199 -0.45 -5.32 20.49
CA THR A 199 -0.45 -6.59 21.21
C THR A 199 -1.07 -6.52 22.61
N ASP A 200 -1.12 -5.33 23.22
CA ASP A 200 -1.70 -5.11 24.55
C ASP A 200 -3.23 -4.87 24.51
N GLY A 201 -3.85 -4.95 23.33
CA GLY A 201 -5.28 -4.76 23.13
C GLY A 201 -5.68 -3.30 22.88
N TYR A 202 -4.74 -2.35 22.88
CA TYR A 202 -5.05 -0.99 22.42
C TYR A 202 -5.40 -0.98 20.94
N ALA A 203 -6.47 -0.29 20.57
CA ALA A 203 -6.86 -0.08 19.18
C ALA A 203 -7.34 1.36 18.97
N ILE A 204 -6.98 1.94 17.83
CA ILE A 204 -7.43 3.28 17.45
C ILE A 204 -7.70 3.36 15.95
N GLU A 205 -8.80 4.02 15.59
CA GLU A 205 -9.17 4.28 14.21
C GLU A 205 -8.60 5.64 13.77
N ILE A 206 -7.82 5.64 12.69
CA ILE A 206 -7.41 6.86 11.98
C ILE A 206 -8.46 7.12 10.89
N PRO A 207 -9.19 8.25 10.95
CA PRO A 207 -10.20 8.55 9.97
C PRO A 207 -9.58 9.07 8.66
N ARG A 208 -10.33 8.98 7.56
CA ARG A 208 -9.89 9.36 6.21
C ARG A 208 -9.24 10.72 6.13
N GLU A 209 -9.81 11.74 6.76
CA GLU A 209 -9.31 13.11 6.70
C GLU A 209 -7.88 13.23 7.23
N VAL A 210 -7.48 12.36 8.15
CA VAL A 210 -6.11 12.25 8.64
C VAL A 210 -5.27 11.42 7.67
N LEU A 211 -5.75 10.26 7.22
CA LEU A 211 -5.03 9.38 6.27
C LEU A 211 -4.70 10.06 4.93
N ALA A 212 -5.57 10.96 4.49
CA ALA A 212 -5.43 11.69 3.26
C ALA A 212 -4.21 12.63 3.30
N ILE A 213 -3.98 13.30 4.44
CA ILE A 213 -3.04 14.42 4.56
C ILE A 213 -1.81 14.11 5.43
N ARG A 214 -1.84 13.06 6.25
CA ARG A 214 -0.77 12.69 7.18
C ARG A 214 -0.01 11.45 6.72
N ASP A 215 1.30 11.50 6.85
CA ASP A 215 2.12 10.30 6.78
C ASP A 215 1.91 9.46 8.05
N VAL A 216 1.43 8.23 7.91
CA VAL A 216 1.47 7.23 8.99
C VAL A 216 2.79 6.50 8.85
N ILE A 217 3.68 6.60 9.84
CA ILE A 217 5.02 6.01 9.81
C ILE A 217 5.04 4.79 10.72
N ILE A 218 5.45 3.63 10.20
CA ILE A 218 5.77 2.45 10.99
C ILE A 218 7.23 2.57 11.45
N ALA A 219 7.42 3.12 12.64
CA ALA A 219 8.72 3.38 13.24
C ALA A 219 9.29 2.12 13.90
N TYR A 220 10.59 1.92 13.71
CA TYR A 220 11.39 0.87 14.36
C TYR A 220 12.59 1.45 15.13
N GLU A 221 12.79 2.77 15.07
CA GLU A 221 13.75 3.51 15.88
C GLU A 221 13.10 4.81 16.37
N VAL A 222 13.24 5.11 17.65
CA VAL A 222 12.76 6.35 18.27
C VAL A 222 13.82 6.89 19.21
N ASN A 223 14.10 8.19 19.12
CA ASN A 223 15.09 8.92 19.91
C ASN A 223 16.48 8.25 19.87
N GLY A 224 16.88 7.76 18.70
CA GLY A 224 18.17 7.09 18.47
C GLY A 224 18.27 5.66 19.00
N ALA A 225 17.17 5.08 19.50
CA ALA A 225 17.14 3.71 20.01
C ALA A 225 16.19 2.83 19.21
N ALA A 226 16.62 1.60 18.91
CA ALA A 226 15.75 0.58 18.33
C ALA A 226 14.55 0.32 19.25
N CYS A 227 13.37 0.09 18.66
CA CYS A 227 12.16 -0.18 19.40
C CYS A 227 11.27 -1.18 18.66
N ASP A 228 10.31 -1.75 19.40
CA ASP A 228 9.21 -2.49 18.79
C ASP A 228 8.45 -1.59 17.81
N LEU A 229 8.04 -2.20 16.70
CA LEU A 229 7.24 -1.56 15.65
C LEU A 229 6.09 -0.81 16.29
N ARG A 230 5.99 0.46 15.93
CA ARG A 230 4.95 1.36 16.39
C ARG A 230 4.55 2.31 15.30
N THR A 231 3.35 2.84 15.38
CA THR A 231 2.99 3.95 14.51
C THR A 231 3.45 5.28 15.09
N VAL A 232 3.75 6.21 14.19
CA VAL A 232 3.98 7.62 14.46
C VAL A 232 3.22 8.38 13.39
N VAL A 233 2.35 9.29 13.80
CA VAL A 233 1.62 10.18 12.89
C VAL A 233 2.05 11.61 13.26
N PRO A 234 3.07 12.17 12.58
CA PRO A 234 3.54 13.51 12.86
C PRO A 234 2.40 14.54 12.79
N GLU A 235 2.48 15.56 13.63
CA GLU A 235 1.48 16.65 13.75
C GLU A 235 0.10 16.23 14.26
N GLU A 236 -0.09 14.95 14.59
CA GLU A 236 -1.30 14.45 15.25
C GLU A 236 -1.04 14.06 16.71
N ARG A 237 -2.13 13.92 17.48
CA ARG A 237 -2.06 13.53 18.89
C ARG A 237 -1.45 12.14 19.07
N ALA A 238 -0.78 11.93 20.20
CA ALA A 238 -0.07 10.68 20.52
C ALA A 238 -0.99 9.44 20.59
N MET A 239 -2.31 9.60 20.58
CA MET A 239 -3.25 8.48 20.48
C MET A 239 -3.08 7.65 19.22
N TYR A 240 -2.62 8.24 18.11
CA TYR A 240 -2.30 7.49 16.89
C TYR A 240 -0.89 6.91 16.90
N TRP A 241 -0.12 7.06 17.98
CA TRP A 241 1.26 6.59 18.11
C TRP A 241 1.28 5.25 18.86
N VAL A 242 0.75 4.22 18.21
CA VAL A 242 0.46 2.90 18.77
C VAL A 242 1.74 2.09 18.94
N LYS A 243 2.12 1.78 20.18
CA LYS A 243 3.26 0.91 20.49
C LYS A 243 2.88 -0.56 20.29
N PHE A 244 3.88 -1.41 20.05
CA PHE A 244 3.68 -2.86 19.86
C PHE A 244 2.64 -3.18 18.78
N LEU A 245 2.74 -2.49 17.64
CA LEU A 245 1.84 -2.68 16.52
C LEU A 245 1.89 -4.14 16.06
N ASN A 246 0.73 -4.78 15.99
CA ASN A 246 0.59 -6.16 15.51
C ASN A 246 -0.45 -6.34 14.41
N LYS A 247 -1.40 -5.41 14.26
CA LYS A 247 -2.41 -5.48 13.22
C LYS A 247 -2.82 -4.09 12.72
N ILE A 248 -2.91 -3.96 11.39
CA ILE A 248 -3.47 -2.84 10.65
C ILE A 248 -4.74 -3.35 9.97
N GLU A 249 -5.89 -2.75 10.27
CA GLU A 249 -7.16 -3.14 9.70
C GLU A 249 -7.75 -2.02 8.86
N ILE A 250 -7.90 -2.26 7.56
CA ILE A 250 -8.43 -1.32 6.60
C ILE A 250 -9.96 -1.35 6.62
N LYS A 251 -10.58 -0.16 6.63
CA LYS A 251 -12.03 0.04 6.69
C LYS A 251 -12.52 0.85 5.50
N GLY A 252 -13.44 0.26 4.74
CA GLY A 252 -14.08 0.90 3.60
C GLY A 252 -13.12 1.18 2.44
N ALA A 253 -13.61 1.15 1.21
CA ALA A 253 -12.85 1.61 0.05
C ALA A 253 -13.52 2.88 -0.47
N VAL A 254 -12.73 3.95 -0.60
CA VAL A 254 -13.15 5.17 -1.25
C VAL A 254 -13.40 4.83 -2.71
N THR A 255 -14.64 5.00 -3.16
CA THR A 255 -14.91 5.04 -4.60
C THR A 255 -14.18 6.27 -5.14
N GLN A 256 -13.16 6.07 -5.97
CA GLN A 256 -12.50 7.18 -6.63
C GLN A 256 -13.55 7.99 -7.37
N VAL A 257 -13.69 9.26 -6.99
CA VAL A 257 -14.61 10.16 -7.66
C VAL A 257 -14.00 10.48 -9.03
N GLU A 258 -14.62 9.98 -10.09
CA GLU A 258 -14.20 10.29 -11.45
C GLU A 258 -14.31 11.80 -11.68
N THR A 259 -13.37 12.34 -12.45
CA THR A 259 -13.42 13.74 -12.85
C THR A 259 -14.49 13.91 -13.92
N GLU A 260 -15.49 14.75 -13.66
CA GLU A 260 -16.57 15.06 -14.62
C GLU A 260 -16.38 16.42 -15.29
N ASN A 261 -15.68 17.32 -14.61
CA ASN A 261 -15.55 18.71 -14.99
C ASN A 261 -14.08 19.12 -15.02
N LEU A 262 -13.62 19.53 -16.20
CA LEU A 262 -12.28 20.02 -16.42
C LEU A 262 -12.31 21.53 -16.59
N ALA A 263 -11.57 22.25 -15.75
CA ALA A 263 -11.38 23.69 -15.82
C ALA A 263 -9.95 24.06 -16.21
N MET A 264 -9.77 25.16 -16.93
CA MET A 264 -8.46 25.61 -17.41
C MET A 264 -7.87 26.68 -16.49
N LEU A 265 -6.73 26.40 -15.87
CA LEU A 265 -6.08 27.30 -14.91
C LEU A 265 -5.71 28.63 -15.57
N GLU A 266 -5.05 28.59 -16.73
CA GLU A 266 -4.58 29.78 -17.42
C GLU A 266 -5.75 30.71 -17.80
N THR A 267 -6.88 30.15 -18.22
CA THR A 267 -8.11 30.93 -18.48
C THR A 267 -8.72 31.47 -17.18
N ALA A 268 -8.84 30.65 -16.13
CA ALA A 268 -9.44 31.06 -14.86
C ALA A 268 -8.67 32.22 -14.20
N VAL A 269 -7.33 32.15 -14.22
CA VAL A 269 -6.42 33.17 -13.67
C VAL A 269 -6.65 34.55 -14.28
N LEU A 270 -6.95 34.64 -15.58
CA LEU A 270 -7.21 35.93 -16.25
C LEU A 270 -8.42 36.68 -15.69
N SER A 271 -9.33 35.97 -15.02
CA SER A 271 -10.52 36.56 -14.39
C SER A 271 -10.35 36.85 -12.90
N CYS A 272 -9.18 36.52 -12.33
CA CYS A 272 -8.83 36.75 -10.94
C CYS A 272 -8.01 38.05 -10.80
N THR A 273 -7.88 38.53 -9.58
CA THR A 273 -6.99 39.64 -9.20
C THR A 273 -5.72 39.05 -8.58
N PRO A 274 -4.57 39.04 -9.28
CA PRO A 274 -3.31 38.59 -8.72
C PRO A 274 -2.81 39.54 -7.62
N GLU A 275 -2.13 38.95 -6.64
CA GLU A 275 -1.46 39.64 -5.55
C GLU A 275 0.05 39.48 -5.69
N THR A 276 0.80 40.51 -5.30
CA THR A 276 2.25 40.40 -5.18
C THR A 276 2.58 39.53 -3.98
N TYR A 277 3.22 38.40 -4.25
CA TYR A 277 3.66 37.46 -3.24
C TYR A 277 5.18 37.53 -3.09
N LYS A 278 5.65 37.97 -1.93
CA LYS A 278 7.08 38.01 -1.61
C LYS A 278 7.48 36.70 -0.96
N TYR A 279 8.45 36.01 -1.56
CA TYR A 279 9.01 34.77 -1.03
C TYR A 279 10.53 34.83 -1.08
N TYR A 280 11.16 34.81 0.10
CA TYR A 280 12.60 35.04 0.24
C TYR A 280 13.03 36.29 -0.54
N ASP A 281 13.91 36.11 -1.52
CA ASP A 281 14.44 37.16 -2.38
C ASP A 281 13.66 37.33 -3.70
N ALA A 282 12.64 36.50 -3.94
CA ALA A 282 11.76 36.57 -5.10
C ALA A 282 10.47 37.36 -4.83
N ILE A 283 10.02 38.09 -5.84
CA ILE A 283 8.76 38.82 -5.84
C ILE A 283 8.01 38.37 -7.09
N ASP A 284 6.96 37.57 -6.90
CA ASP A 284 6.15 36.98 -7.97
C ASP A 284 4.69 37.39 -7.83
N GLN A 285 3.89 37.14 -8.86
CA GLN A 285 2.44 37.28 -8.80
C GLN A 285 1.80 35.94 -8.45
N ALA A 286 0.80 35.97 -7.59
CA ALA A 286 0.05 34.79 -7.19
C ALA A 286 -1.45 35.09 -7.09
N VAL A 287 -2.28 34.11 -7.41
CA VAL A 287 -3.74 34.22 -7.31
C VAL A 287 -4.21 33.46 -6.07
N PRO A 288 -5.06 34.06 -5.21
CA PRO A 288 -5.70 33.34 -4.12
C PRO A 288 -6.52 32.16 -4.66
N THR A 289 -6.33 30.99 -4.08
CA THR A 289 -7.12 29.78 -4.42
C THR A 289 -8.62 29.98 -4.21
N SER A 290 -9.02 30.80 -3.22
CA SER A 290 -10.41 31.20 -3.00
C SER A 290 -11.06 31.85 -4.23
N GLN A 291 -10.34 32.69 -4.96
CA GLN A 291 -10.85 33.28 -6.20
C GLN A 291 -11.00 32.22 -7.29
N LEU A 292 -10.04 31.30 -7.42
CA LEU A 292 -10.14 30.21 -8.40
C LEU A 292 -11.31 29.26 -8.11
N LEU A 293 -11.57 28.96 -6.84
CA LEU A 293 -12.73 28.17 -6.42
C LEU A 293 -14.05 28.86 -6.80
N GLU A 294 -14.15 30.18 -6.61
CA GLU A 294 -15.30 30.98 -7.03
C GLU A 294 -15.47 30.96 -8.56
N LYS A 295 -14.38 31.18 -9.31
CA LYS A 295 -14.42 31.21 -10.78
C LYS A 295 -14.78 29.87 -11.41
N THR A 296 -14.29 28.78 -10.82
CA THR A 296 -14.56 27.43 -11.30
C THR A 296 -15.95 26.93 -10.88
N GLY A 297 -16.56 27.55 -9.87
CA GLY A 297 -17.79 27.07 -9.26
C GLY A 297 -17.59 25.75 -8.53
N ALA A 298 -16.36 25.47 -8.08
CA ALA A 298 -16.02 24.22 -7.43
C ALA A 298 -16.80 24.07 -6.11
N THR A 299 -17.42 22.91 -5.92
CA THR A 299 -18.17 22.62 -4.68
C THR A 299 -17.19 22.26 -3.57
N LYS A 300 -17.47 22.74 -2.35
CA LYS A 300 -16.67 22.38 -1.17
C LYS A 300 -16.64 20.85 -0.98
N THR A 301 -15.43 20.30 -0.91
CA THR A 301 -15.13 18.93 -0.51
C THR A 301 -14.40 18.95 0.84
N GLU A 302 -14.09 17.77 1.39
CA GLU A 302 -13.23 17.66 2.58
C GLU A 302 -11.77 17.96 2.23
N THR A 303 -11.32 17.44 1.08
CA THR A 303 -9.93 17.51 0.64
C THR A 303 -9.78 17.99 -0.80
N VAL A 304 -8.58 18.46 -1.11
CA VAL A 304 -8.13 18.87 -2.44
C VAL A 304 -6.83 18.14 -2.76
N ASP A 305 -6.78 17.45 -3.90
CA ASP A 305 -5.54 16.85 -4.38
C ASP A 305 -4.80 17.85 -5.26
N VAL A 306 -3.53 18.09 -4.95
CA VAL A 306 -2.63 18.96 -5.71
C VAL A 306 -1.53 18.08 -6.28
N ALA A 307 -1.27 18.15 -7.58
CA ALA A 307 -0.29 17.31 -8.25
C ALA A 307 0.66 18.12 -9.13
N GLY A 308 1.93 17.72 -9.14
CA GLY A 308 3.01 18.30 -9.93
C GLY A 308 3.28 17.52 -11.22
N MET A 309 4.10 18.08 -12.10
CA MET A 309 4.53 17.40 -13.33
C MET A 309 5.35 16.14 -13.06
N ASP A 310 6.12 16.12 -11.98
CA ASP A 310 7.03 15.04 -11.57
C ASP A 310 6.31 13.76 -11.11
N GLY A 311 4.97 13.79 -11.07
CA GLY A 311 4.15 12.67 -10.60
C GLY A 311 3.98 12.66 -9.09
N TRP A 312 4.60 13.60 -8.36
CA TRP A 312 4.30 13.81 -6.97
C TRP A 312 2.93 14.46 -6.83
N ALA A 313 2.12 13.91 -5.93
CA ALA A 313 0.81 14.42 -5.60
C ALA A 313 0.62 14.41 -4.09
N ARG A 314 -0.09 15.41 -3.59
CA ARG A 314 -0.43 15.54 -2.18
C ARG A 314 -1.89 15.90 -2.02
N THR A 315 -2.42 15.63 -0.84
CA THR A 315 -3.79 15.95 -0.50
C THR A 315 -3.76 16.99 0.61
N GLU A 316 -4.66 17.97 0.51
CA GLU A 316 -4.79 19.09 1.44
C GLU A 316 -6.20 19.16 1.99
N ASN A 317 -6.35 19.65 3.22
CA ASN A 317 -7.66 20.00 3.75
C ASN A 317 -8.24 21.18 2.95
N TYR A 318 -9.53 21.14 2.60
CA TYR A 318 -10.16 22.20 1.81
C TYR A 318 -10.07 23.59 2.45
N ASP A 319 -10.32 23.69 3.75
CA ASP A 319 -10.32 24.98 4.44
C ASP A 319 -8.90 25.56 4.56
N LEU A 320 -7.87 24.70 4.60
CA LEU A 320 -6.48 25.14 4.45
C LEU A 320 -6.20 25.57 3.01
N TYR A 321 -6.54 24.72 2.01
CA TYR A 321 -6.33 24.99 0.59
C TYR A 321 -6.90 26.33 0.17
N LYS A 322 -8.16 26.63 0.56
CA LYS A 322 -8.87 27.88 0.23
C LYS A 322 -8.13 29.16 0.66
N ASN A 323 -7.27 29.06 1.67
CA ASN A 323 -6.49 30.17 2.20
C ASN A 323 -5.05 30.22 1.64
N GLN A 324 -4.74 29.39 0.65
CA GLN A 324 -3.45 29.35 -0.04
C GLN A 324 -3.50 30.09 -1.39
N TYR A 325 -2.37 30.06 -2.10
CA TYR A 325 -2.15 30.77 -3.35
C TYR A 325 -1.62 29.84 -4.44
N ILE A 326 -1.89 30.21 -5.69
CA ILE A 326 -1.19 29.68 -6.86
C ILE A 326 -0.32 30.80 -7.43
N LYS A 327 0.99 30.66 -7.29
CA LYS A 327 1.97 31.52 -7.97
C LYS A 327 1.88 31.29 -9.48
N ILE A 328 1.86 32.37 -10.25
CA ILE A 328 1.61 32.35 -11.71
C ILE A 328 2.75 32.96 -12.54
N THR A 329 3.73 33.62 -11.91
CA THR A 329 4.95 34.12 -12.57
C THR A 329 6.19 33.53 -11.94
N GLY A 330 7.34 33.63 -12.61
CA GLY A 330 8.63 33.23 -12.03
C GLY A 330 8.93 31.73 -12.14
N GLU A 331 10.05 31.32 -11.54
CA GLU A 331 10.52 29.94 -11.63
C GLU A 331 9.51 28.96 -11.02
N ASN A 332 9.35 27.79 -11.67
CA ASN A 332 8.48 26.69 -11.27
C ASN A 332 6.98 27.03 -11.25
N ALA A 333 6.56 28.15 -11.85
CA ALA A 333 5.14 28.50 -11.98
C ALA A 333 4.44 27.62 -13.04
N PRO A 334 3.16 27.25 -12.82
CA PRO A 334 2.36 27.58 -11.65
C PRO A 334 2.79 26.76 -10.42
N MET A 335 2.80 27.38 -9.24
CA MET A 335 3.22 26.72 -8.00
C MET A 335 2.17 26.90 -6.91
N PHE A 336 1.78 25.82 -6.24
CA PHE A 336 0.95 25.88 -5.04
C PHE A 336 1.81 26.28 -3.83
N ILE A 337 1.49 27.43 -3.24
CA ILE A 337 2.25 28.05 -2.15
C ILE A 337 1.34 28.62 -1.08
N GLY A 338 1.90 28.85 0.10
CA GLY A 338 1.17 29.36 1.25
C GLY A 338 2.07 30.08 2.24
N PRO A 339 1.56 31.08 2.98
CA PRO A 339 2.33 31.77 4.02
C PRO A 339 2.83 30.80 5.10
N ASP A 340 1.99 29.83 5.46
CA ASP A 340 2.28 28.81 6.48
C ASP A 340 2.71 27.47 5.87
N LEU A 341 2.93 27.40 4.55
CA LEU A 341 3.26 26.15 3.87
C LEU A 341 4.78 25.92 3.87
N PRO A 342 5.29 24.85 4.53
CA PRO A 342 6.70 24.52 4.51
C PRO A 342 7.23 24.37 3.08
N GLU A 343 8.51 24.68 2.86
CA GLU A 343 9.09 24.66 1.50
C GLU A 343 8.95 23.30 0.82
N GLY A 344 9.21 22.21 1.56
CA GLY A 344 9.05 20.84 1.06
C GLY A 344 7.60 20.43 0.78
N MET A 345 6.61 21.20 1.24
CA MET A 345 5.19 20.93 1.01
C MET A 345 4.64 21.69 -0.21
N ARG A 346 5.42 22.57 -0.83
CA ARG A 346 4.98 23.33 -2.00
C ARG A 346 4.95 22.45 -3.24
N MET A 347 3.94 22.65 -4.08
CA MET A 347 3.85 21.95 -5.36
C MET A 347 4.47 22.81 -6.46
N LYS A 348 5.71 22.51 -6.84
CA LYS A 348 6.39 23.10 -8.01
C LYS A 348 5.79 22.54 -9.28
N ASP A 349 5.76 23.35 -10.34
CA ASP A 349 5.26 22.94 -11.66
C ASP A 349 3.93 22.17 -11.54
N MET A 350 2.98 22.83 -10.88
CA MET A 350 1.69 22.24 -10.55
C MET A 350 0.92 21.92 -11.83
N LEU A 351 0.62 20.63 -12.02
CA LEU A 351 -0.14 20.13 -13.16
C LEU A 351 -1.64 20.33 -12.94
N TYR A 352 -2.18 19.95 -11.78
CA TYR A 352 -3.60 20.13 -11.49
C TYR A 352 -3.92 20.27 -10.00
N ASN A 353 -5.10 20.82 -9.73
CA ASN A 353 -5.80 20.67 -8.45
C ASN A 353 -7.12 19.93 -8.72
N LYS A 354 -7.45 18.91 -7.91
CA LYS A 354 -8.68 18.13 -8.03
C LYS A 354 -9.50 18.23 -6.74
N LEU A 355 -10.78 18.58 -6.90
CA LEU A 355 -11.77 18.69 -5.83
C LEU A 355 -12.99 17.85 -6.20
N GLY A 356 -13.04 16.61 -5.70
CA GLY A 356 -14.12 15.67 -6.03
C GLY A 356 -14.19 15.43 -7.55
N LYS A 357 -15.24 15.96 -8.19
CA LYS A 357 -15.50 15.83 -9.64
C LYS A 357 -14.86 16.93 -10.49
N GLU A 358 -14.36 17.99 -9.86
CA GLU A 358 -13.75 19.14 -10.53
C GLU A 358 -12.24 18.97 -10.60
N LEU A 359 -11.64 19.23 -11.76
CA LEU A 359 -10.19 19.27 -11.93
C LEU A 359 -9.79 20.58 -12.62
N LEU A 360 -8.97 21.37 -11.95
CA LEU A 360 -8.35 22.59 -12.48
C LEU A 360 -6.97 22.25 -13.03
N LEU A 361 -6.85 22.23 -14.35
CA LEU A 361 -5.64 21.81 -15.09
C LEU A 361 -4.81 23.02 -15.51
N SER A 362 -3.50 22.96 -15.29
CA SER A 362 -2.54 23.81 -16.01
C SER A 362 -2.27 23.23 -17.40
N VAL A 363 -2.75 23.92 -18.43
CA VAL A 363 -2.57 23.50 -19.81
C VAL A 363 -1.11 23.68 -20.25
N SER A 364 -0.41 24.69 -19.74
CA SER A 364 1.03 24.86 -19.99
C SER A 364 1.83 23.65 -19.49
N LYS A 365 1.57 23.21 -18.25
CA LYS A 365 2.25 22.04 -17.69
C LYS A 365 1.79 20.72 -18.30
N ALA A 366 0.54 20.62 -18.75
CA ALA A 366 0.07 19.49 -19.53
C ALA A 366 0.80 19.38 -20.89
N GLN A 367 1.06 20.50 -21.57
CA GLN A 367 1.85 20.53 -22.81
C GLN A 367 3.29 20.10 -22.58
N GLU A 368 3.94 20.54 -21.50
CA GLU A 368 5.30 20.12 -21.13
C GLU A 368 5.35 18.61 -20.82
N LYS A 369 4.39 18.11 -20.04
CA LYS A 369 4.38 16.70 -19.58
C LYS A 369 3.95 15.71 -20.66
N TYR A 370 2.93 16.03 -21.43
CA TYR A 370 2.30 15.10 -22.38
C TYR A 370 2.70 15.35 -23.83
N GLY A 371 3.46 16.42 -24.08
CA GLY A 371 3.85 16.85 -25.42
C GLY A 371 2.74 17.63 -26.13
N THR A 372 3.11 18.18 -27.28
CA THR A 372 2.20 18.92 -28.15
C THR A 372 1.99 18.23 -29.48
N THR A 373 0.85 18.50 -30.11
CA THR A 373 0.53 18.17 -31.49
C THR A 373 0.03 19.42 -32.21
N VAL A 374 0.12 19.42 -33.53
CA VAL A 374 -0.30 20.55 -34.37
C VAL A 374 -1.63 20.23 -35.01
N LEU A 375 -2.61 21.10 -34.80
CA LEU A 375 -3.92 21.05 -35.42
C LEU A 375 -4.31 22.43 -35.95
N ASN A 376 -4.72 22.51 -37.22
CA ASN A 376 -5.09 23.76 -37.89
C ASN A 376 -4.06 24.89 -37.72
N GLY A 377 -2.77 24.53 -37.75
CA GLY A 377 -1.64 25.48 -37.59
C GLY A 377 -1.40 25.96 -36.15
N LYS A 378 -2.15 25.47 -35.16
CA LYS A 378 -1.95 25.74 -33.74
C LYS A 378 -1.28 24.54 -33.06
N SER A 379 -0.35 24.78 -32.14
CA SER A 379 0.33 23.74 -31.36
C SER A 379 -0.27 23.66 -29.96
N GLY A 380 -0.71 22.48 -29.53
CA GLY A 380 -1.32 22.29 -28.22
C GLY A 380 -1.29 20.85 -27.74
N VAL A 381 -1.72 20.62 -26.50
CA VAL A 381 -1.81 19.27 -25.93
C VAL A 381 -3.10 18.60 -26.41
N ALA A 382 -3.02 17.33 -26.80
CA ALA A 382 -4.18 16.57 -27.27
C ALA A 382 -5.19 16.33 -26.15
N VAL A 383 -6.48 16.56 -26.42
CA VAL A 383 -7.54 16.35 -25.42
C VAL A 383 -7.67 14.87 -25.06
N ASP A 384 -7.57 13.96 -26.03
CA ASP A 384 -7.57 12.52 -25.76
C ASP A 384 -6.46 12.09 -24.78
N LYS A 385 -5.27 12.69 -24.92
CA LYS A 385 -4.14 12.40 -24.03
C LYS A 385 -4.41 12.89 -22.61
N ILE A 386 -5.01 14.07 -22.44
CA ILE A 386 -5.43 14.57 -21.12
C ILE A 386 -6.47 13.62 -20.50
N PHE A 387 -7.46 13.20 -21.29
CA PHE A 387 -8.53 12.32 -20.81
C PHE A 387 -7.99 10.97 -20.33
N GLN A 388 -7.08 10.38 -21.11
CA GLN A 388 -6.42 9.12 -20.77
C GLN A 388 -5.56 9.24 -19.51
N GLU A 389 -4.66 10.22 -19.47
CA GLU A 389 -3.67 10.35 -18.39
C GLU A 389 -4.30 10.78 -17.06
N LEU A 390 -5.31 11.65 -17.10
CA LEU A 390 -6.01 12.15 -15.91
C LEU A 390 -7.27 11.36 -15.57
N LYS A 391 -7.56 10.29 -16.31
CA LYS A 391 -8.73 9.42 -16.13
C LYS A 391 -10.03 10.23 -16.02
N ILE A 392 -10.21 11.16 -16.94
CA ILE A 392 -11.43 11.97 -17.03
C ILE A 392 -12.58 11.05 -17.43
N ARG A 393 -13.74 11.16 -16.77
CA ARG A 393 -14.94 10.38 -17.07
C ARG A 393 -15.28 10.53 -18.54
N GLU A 394 -15.58 9.42 -19.23
CA GLU A 394 -16.09 9.41 -20.60
C GLU A 394 -17.64 9.44 -20.62
N ALA A 395 -18.20 10.53 -21.16
CA ALA A 395 -19.63 10.76 -21.34
C ALA A 395 -19.93 10.90 -22.84
N ALA A 396 -21.18 10.68 -23.25
CA ALA A 396 -21.53 10.76 -24.68
C ALA A 396 -21.32 12.17 -25.26
N ARG A 397 -21.54 13.21 -24.44
CA ARG A 397 -21.45 14.62 -24.81
C ARG A 397 -20.78 15.44 -23.72
N TYR A 398 -20.14 16.52 -24.15
CA TYR A 398 -19.55 17.53 -23.29
C TYR A 398 -20.01 18.91 -23.67
N LYS A 399 -20.22 19.73 -22.65
CA LYS A 399 -20.46 21.16 -22.78
C LYS A 399 -19.14 21.90 -22.58
N LEU A 400 -18.79 22.73 -23.56
CA LEU A 400 -17.61 23.58 -23.54
C LEU A 400 -18.07 25.02 -23.31
N THR A 401 -17.47 25.70 -22.34
CA THR A 401 -17.82 27.08 -21.97
C THR A 401 -16.58 27.95 -22.00
N GLY A 402 -16.61 29.04 -22.77
CA GLY A 402 -15.61 30.10 -22.79
C GLY A 402 -15.78 31.07 -21.61
N ALA A 403 -14.72 31.78 -21.25
CA ALA A 403 -14.74 32.80 -20.19
C ALA A 403 -15.64 33.99 -20.53
N ASP A 404 -15.96 34.20 -21.80
CA ASP A 404 -16.92 35.19 -22.29
C ASP A 404 -18.39 34.73 -22.18
N GLY A 405 -18.63 33.49 -21.71
CA GLY A 405 -19.95 32.87 -21.62
C GLY A 405 -20.42 32.21 -22.91
N TYR A 406 -19.59 32.14 -23.97
CA TYR A 406 -19.91 31.33 -25.14
C TYR A 406 -19.99 29.86 -24.75
N GLU A 407 -21.01 29.16 -25.24
CA GLU A 407 -21.22 27.74 -24.96
C GLU A 407 -21.46 26.95 -26.24
N THR A 408 -20.89 25.76 -26.30
CA THR A 408 -21.15 24.79 -27.35
C THR A 408 -21.12 23.37 -26.77
N GLU A 409 -21.68 22.41 -27.48
CA GLU A 409 -21.64 21.00 -27.10
C GLU A 409 -21.00 20.15 -28.18
N MET A 410 -20.36 19.07 -27.75
CA MET A 410 -19.60 18.18 -28.64
C MET A 410 -19.72 16.73 -28.20
N THR A 411 -19.61 15.82 -29.16
CA THR A 411 -19.48 14.38 -28.88
C THR A 411 -18.12 14.09 -28.28
N LEU A 412 -17.99 12.98 -27.53
CA LEU A 412 -16.67 12.52 -27.06
C LEU A 412 -15.69 12.27 -28.21
N GLU A 413 -16.18 11.74 -29.33
CA GLU A 413 -15.36 11.42 -30.51
C GLU A 413 -14.72 12.67 -31.10
N ASP A 414 -15.49 13.74 -31.30
CA ASP A 414 -14.98 14.99 -31.87
C ASP A 414 -14.14 15.76 -30.86
N LEU A 415 -14.49 15.69 -29.57
CA LEU A 415 -13.73 16.32 -28.49
C LEU A 415 -12.30 15.77 -28.43
N LYS A 416 -12.16 14.45 -28.53
CA LYS A 416 -10.86 13.75 -28.49
C LYS A 416 -9.95 14.05 -29.68
N LYS A 417 -10.51 14.48 -30.81
CA LYS A 417 -9.73 14.95 -31.99
C LYS A 417 -9.15 16.35 -31.78
N GLY A 418 -9.52 17.05 -30.71
CA GLY A 418 -9.08 18.41 -30.45
C GLY A 418 -7.77 18.55 -29.68
N ILE A 419 -7.30 19.80 -29.63
CA ILE A 419 -6.15 20.23 -28.83
C ILE A 419 -6.52 21.41 -27.93
N LEU A 420 -5.80 21.54 -26.81
CA LEU A 420 -5.80 22.72 -25.96
C LEU A 420 -4.50 23.51 -26.15
N THR A 421 -4.62 24.76 -26.56
CA THR A 421 -3.49 25.65 -26.85
C THR A 421 -3.55 26.91 -26.01
N LEU A 422 -2.39 27.42 -25.61
CA LEU A 422 -2.29 28.70 -24.92
C LEU A 422 -2.52 29.85 -25.91
N SER A 423 -3.14 30.93 -25.45
CA SER A 423 -3.42 32.15 -26.20
C SER A 423 -3.50 33.37 -25.27
N ASP A 424 -3.65 34.57 -25.82
CA ASP A 424 -3.86 35.79 -25.04
C ASP A 424 -5.18 35.76 -24.24
N SER A 425 -6.13 34.91 -24.64
CA SER A 425 -7.38 34.65 -23.90
C SER A 425 -7.27 33.51 -22.88
N GLY A 426 -6.06 33.02 -22.61
CA GLY A 426 -5.80 31.91 -21.69
C GLY A 426 -5.60 30.61 -22.46
N VAL A 427 -6.66 29.81 -22.57
CA VAL A 427 -6.65 28.55 -23.32
C VAL A 427 -7.69 28.60 -24.43
N ASP A 428 -7.32 28.25 -25.65
CA ASP A 428 -8.27 27.99 -26.73
C ASP A 428 -8.43 26.48 -26.95
N GLY A 429 -9.66 26.04 -27.17
CA GLY A 429 -9.96 24.73 -27.74
C GLY A 429 -9.98 24.79 -29.27
N VAL A 430 -9.31 23.86 -29.93
CA VAL A 430 -9.29 23.72 -31.40
C VAL A 430 -9.73 22.29 -31.73
N PHE A 431 -10.82 22.15 -32.48
CA PHE A 431 -11.46 20.84 -32.72
C PHE A 431 -11.68 20.57 -34.22
N GLU A 432 -11.65 19.31 -34.61
CA GLU A 432 -11.97 18.85 -35.98
C GLU A 432 -13.47 18.52 -36.13
N GLY A 433 -14.01 18.65 -37.33
CA GLY A 433 -15.39 18.30 -37.65
C GLY A 433 -15.96 19.10 -38.84
N SER A 434 -17.15 18.73 -39.33
CA SER A 434 -17.83 19.42 -40.44
C SER A 434 -18.09 20.90 -40.17
N ASP A 435 -18.17 21.29 -38.89
CA ASP A 435 -18.37 22.66 -38.43
C ASP A 435 -17.19 23.19 -37.58
N ALA A 436 -15.96 22.68 -37.80
CA ALA A 436 -14.71 23.02 -37.11
C ALA A 436 -14.84 24.18 -36.10
N VAL A 437 -15.05 23.82 -34.82
CA VAL A 437 -15.34 24.79 -33.77
C VAL A 437 -14.05 25.17 -33.07
N SER A 438 -13.83 26.46 -32.86
CA SER A 438 -12.79 26.94 -31.94
C SER A 438 -13.46 27.70 -30.79
N VAL A 439 -13.16 27.28 -29.57
CA VAL A 439 -13.65 27.94 -28.35
C VAL A 439 -12.49 28.77 -27.80
N LYS A 440 -12.55 30.09 -27.98
CA LYS A 440 -11.55 31.00 -27.43
C LYS A 440 -11.74 31.18 -25.94
N GLY A 441 -10.64 31.26 -25.20
CA GLY A 441 -10.70 31.41 -23.74
C GLY A 441 -11.56 30.34 -23.08
N LEU A 442 -11.44 29.10 -23.54
CA LEU A 442 -12.10 27.92 -22.99
C LEU A 442 -11.80 27.85 -21.49
N LEU A 443 -12.86 27.94 -20.69
CA LEU A 443 -12.78 27.86 -19.24
C LEU A 443 -13.16 26.46 -18.75
N PHE A 444 -14.19 25.84 -19.34
CA PHE A 444 -14.70 24.54 -18.90
C PHE A 444 -14.92 23.55 -20.04
N ILE A 445 -14.69 22.27 -19.74
CA ILE A 445 -15.20 21.10 -20.46
C ILE A 445 -15.93 20.24 -19.41
N LYS A 446 -17.26 20.14 -19.51
CA LYS A 446 -18.11 19.45 -18.52
C LYS A 446 -18.89 18.32 -19.15
N ALA A 447 -18.90 17.15 -18.52
CA ALA A 447 -19.75 16.04 -18.95
C ALA A 447 -21.23 16.44 -18.90
N VAL A 448 -21.97 16.15 -19.97
CA VAL A 448 -23.43 16.28 -19.97
C VAL A 448 -24.00 14.97 -19.41
N VAL A 449 -24.61 15.03 -18.22
CA VAL A 449 -25.17 13.88 -17.50
C VAL A 449 -26.62 13.62 -17.91
#